data_AF-Q5B905-F1
#
_entry.id   AF-Q5B905-F1
#
_cell.length_a   1.000
_cell.length_b   1.000
_cell.length_c   1.000
_cell.angle_alpha   90.00
_cell.angle_beta   90.00
_cell.angle_gamma   90.00
#
_symmetry.space_group_name_H-M   'P 1'
#
loop_
_entity.id
_entity.type
_entity.pdbx_description
1 polymer ?
#
loop_
_entity_poly.entity_id
_entity_poly.type
_entity_poly.pdbx_seq_one_letter_code
_entity_poly.pdbx_strand_id
1 'polypeptide(L)'
;MATRRPGKSYADAAVPGSTPGETPSELSSDTSPAVPMHVIYKLIGFTIAMITTPVGMYFVSVTFGASTTVAGIIAAVMANIILFLYIYVAWQEDKEEREADAARRKGAKAQ
;
A
#
# COMPACT_ATOMS: atom_id res chain seq x y z
N MET A 1 35.21 9.15 -47.63
CA MET A 1 34.05 10.06 -47.59
C MET A 1 32.92 9.39 -46.84
N ALA A 2 32.34 10.08 -45.87
CA ALA A 2 31.51 9.53 -44.80
C ALA A 2 30.04 9.38 -45.20
N THR A 3 29.47 8.20 -44.97
CA THR A 3 28.04 7.93 -45.11
C THR A 3 27.31 8.54 -43.91
N ARG A 4 26.70 9.73 -44.08
CA ARG A 4 25.78 10.30 -43.09
C ARG A 4 24.46 9.52 -43.12
N ARG A 5 24.10 8.95 -41.99
CA ARG A 5 22.79 8.35 -41.70
C ARG A 5 21.79 9.51 -41.49
N PRO A 6 20.76 9.71 -42.33
CA PRO A 6 19.71 10.67 -42.01
C PRO A 6 18.81 10.06 -40.93
N GLY A 7 18.48 10.89 -39.94
CA GLY A 7 17.77 10.53 -38.72
C GLY A 7 16.42 9.88 -38.99
N LYS A 8 16.16 8.82 -38.23
CA LYS A 8 14.85 8.20 -38.11
C LYS A 8 13.97 9.18 -37.33
N SER A 9 13.21 9.98 -38.07
CA SER A 9 12.09 10.76 -37.56
C SER A 9 11.11 9.78 -36.92
N TYR A 10 10.94 9.88 -35.60
CA TYR A 10 10.01 9.06 -34.82
C TYR A 10 8.53 9.42 -35.05
N ALA A 11 8.23 10.30 -36.01
CA ALA A 11 6.87 10.80 -36.24
C ALA A 11 6.09 10.09 -37.36
N ASP A 12 6.71 9.20 -38.14
CA ASP A 12 6.11 8.78 -39.44
C ASP A 12 6.07 7.25 -39.68
N ALA A 13 6.23 6.44 -38.63
CA ALA A 13 6.10 4.99 -38.72
C ALA A 13 4.73 4.52 -38.20
N ALA A 14 3.80 4.44 -39.16
CA ALA A 14 2.82 3.37 -39.28
C ALA A 14 1.75 3.23 -38.19
N VAL A 15 0.59 3.85 -38.43
CA VAL A 15 -0.68 3.10 -38.44
C VAL A 15 -1.47 3.51 -39.70
N PRO A 16 -1.58 2.63 -40.73
CA PRO A 16 -2.56 2.80 -41.79
C PRO A 16 -3.89 2.23 -41.31
N GLY A 17 -4.90 3.08 -41.11
CA GLY A 17 -6.21 2.58 -40.68
C GLY A 17 -7.14 3.65 -40.11
N SER A 18 -7.36 4.75 -40.84
CA SER A 18 -8.47 5.66 -40.54
C SER A 18 -9.78 5.02 -41.04
N THR A 19 -10.43 4.23 -40.18
CA THR A 19 -11.84 3.87 -40.35
C THR A 19 -12.69 5.05 -39.84
N PRO A 20 -13.53 5.70 -40.65
CA PRO A 20 -14.43 6.74 -40.16
C PRO A 20 -15.57 6.06 -39.40
N GLY A 21 -15.46 5.99 -38.07
CA GLY A 21 -16.50 5.37 -37.24
C GLY A 21 -16.21 5.18 -35.76
N GLU A 22 -14.98 5.38 -35.27
CA GLU A 22 -14.68 5.18 -33.84
C GLU A 22 -14.84 6.49 -33.07
N THR A 23 -16.02 6.66 -32.46
CA THR A 23 -16.29 7.65 -31.41
C THR A 23 -15.20 7.55 -30.34
N PRO A 24 -14.59 8.66 -29.88
CA PRO A 24 -13.57 8.63 -28.85
C PRO A 24 -14.18 8.02 -27.59
N SER A 25 -13.89 6.74 -27.36
CA SER A 25 -14.18 6.05 -26.12
C SER A 25 -13.51 6.87 -25.03
N GLU A 26 -14.38 7.44 -24.20
CA GLU A 26 -14.06 8.32 -23.11
C GLU A 26 -12.84 7.80 -22.35
N LEU A 27 -11.85 8.68 -22.12
CA LEU A 27 -10.79 8.46 -21.17
C LEU A 27 -11.42 8.36 -19.77
N SER A 28 -12.01 7.20 -19.48
CA SER A 28 -12.57 6.87 -18.19
C SER A 28 -11.43 6.89 -17.18
N SER A 29 -11.31 8.03 -16.51
CA SER A 29 -10.38 8.26 -15.42
C SER A 29 -10.97 7.54 -14.21
N ASP A 30 -10.86 6.22 -14.21
CA ASP A 30 -11.23 5.41 -13.05
C ASP A 30 -10.22 5.70 -11.93
N THR A 31 -10.58 6.66 -11.09
CA THR A 31 -9.86 7.04 -9.87
C THR A 31 -10.33 6.22 -8.67
N SER A 32 -10.93 5.04 -8.89
CA SER A 32 -11.22 4.12 -7.79
C SER A 32 -9.93 3.88 -7.00
N PRO A 33 -9.99 3.89 -5.66
CA PRO A 33 -8.80 3.90 -4.83
C PRO A 33 -7.91 2.70 -5.17
N ALA A 34 -6.73 3.00 -5.74
CA ALA A 34 -5.75 2.00 -6.14
C ALA A 34 -5.30 1.11 -4.96
N VAL A 35 -5.50 1.59 -3.74
CA VAL A 35 -5.20 0.88 -2.50
C VAL A 35 -6.48 0.28 -1.94
N PRO A 36 -6.54 -1.05 -1.72
CA PRO A 36 -7.72 -1.72 -1.14
C PRO A 36 -8.16 -1.07 0.18
N MET A 37 -9.47 -0.85 0.36
CA MET A 37 -10.03 -0.20 1.56
C MET A 37 -9.59 -0.85 2.88
N HIS A 38 -9.40 -2.17 2.87
CA HIS A 38 -8.87 -2.94 3.99
C HIS A 38 -7.50 -2.41 4.49
N VAL A 39 -6.61 -2.08 3.56
CA VAL A 39 -5.27 -1.54 3.87
C VAL A 39 -5.41 -0.16 4.51
N ILE A 40 -6.31 0.68 3.99
CA ILE A 40 -6.56 2.03 4.54
C ILE A 40 -6.97 1.96 6.01
N TYR A 41 -7.90 1.06 6.36
CA TYR A 41 -8.33 0.88 7.75
C TYR A 41 -7.17 0.42 8.66
N LYS A 42 -6.30 -0.46 8.18
CA LYS A 42 -5.12 -0.89 8.93
C LYS A 42 -4.13 0.25 9.15
N LEU A 43 -3.85 1.05 8.12
CA LEU A 43 -2.95 2.20 8.23
C LEU A 43 -3.48 3.22 9.25
N ILE A 44 -4.78 3.52 9.22
CA ILE A 44 -5.42 4.41 10.20
C ILE A 44 -5.33 3.80 11.61
N GLY A 45 -5.63 2.50 11.76
CA GLY A 45 -5.53 1.80 13.03
C GLY A 45 -4.12 1.86 13.64
N PHE A 46 -3.09 1.60 12.84
CA PHE A 46 -1.70 1.71 13.28
C PHE A 46 -1.28 3.14 13.62
N THR A 47 -1.76 4.13 12.86
CA THR A 47 -1.51 5.55 13.13
C THR A 47 -2.08 5.95 14.49
N ILE A 48 -3.34 5.57 14.76
CA ILE A 48 -3.99 5.82 16.04
C ILE A 48 -3.26 5.08 17.17
N ALA A 49 -2.90 3.81 16.96
CA ALA A 49 -2.19 3.03 17.96
C ALA A 49 -0.81 3.64 18.31
N MET A 50 -0.02 4.04 17.31
CA MET A 50 1.30 4.64 17.50
C MET A 50 1.26 5.93 18.32
N ILE A 51 0.17 6.71 18.22
CA ILE A 51 -0.01 7.94 19.01
C ILE A 51 -0.58 7.60 20.38
N THR A 52 -1.72 6.91 20.42
CA THR A 52 -2.51 6.75 21.65
C THR A 52 -1.91 5.71 22.61
N THR A 53 -1.29 4.64 22.11
CA THR A 53 -0.77 3.58 22.97
C THR A 53 0.50 4.00 23.73
N PRO A 54 1.56 4.56 23.11
CA PRO A 54 2.75 5.00 23.86
C PRO A 54 2.43 6.18 24.80
N VAL A 55 1.65 7.16 24.32
CA VAL A 55 1.26 8.33 25.12
C VAL A 55 0.31 7.91 26.26
N GLY A 56 -0.68 7.07 25.95
CA GLY A 56 -1.58 6.51 26.95
C GLY A 56 -0.82 5.71 28.01
N MET A 57 0.11 4.86 27.60
CA MET A 57 0.90 4.06 28.53
C MET A 57 1.83 4.93 29.40
N TYR A 58 2.34 6.05 28.88
CA TYR A 58 3.08 7.03 29.69
C TYR A 58 2.21 7.55 30.85
N PHE A 59 1.02 8.09 30.55
CA PHE A 59 0.15 8.67 31.58
C PHE A 59 -0.43 7.63 32.53
N VAL A 60 -0.75 6.43 32.02
CA VAL A 60 -1.11 5.27 32.86
C VAL A 60 0.02 4.99 33.85
N SER A 61 1.25 4.85 33.37
CA SER A 61 2.41 4.57 34.23
C SER A 61 2.63 5.64 35.30
N VAL A 62 2.53 6.93 34.94
CA VAL A 62 2.65 8.04 35.89
C VAL A 62 1.53 8.00 36.94
N THR A 63 0.30 7.68 36.53
CA THR A 63 -0.85 7.55 37.44
C THR A 63 -0.65 6.44 38.46
N PHE A 64 0.05 5.37 38.08
CA PHE A 64 0.45 4.27 38.97
C PHE A 64 1.72 4.56 39.79
N GLY A 65 2.21 5.80 39.81
CA GLY A 65 3.35 6.22 40.63
C GLY A 65 4.73 5.95 40.02
N ALA A 66 4.80 5.60 38.74
CA ALA A 66 6.09 5.51 38.06
C ALA A 66 6.73 6.90 37.95
N SER A 67 8.05 6.97 38.10
CA SER A 67 8.78 8.20 37.77
C SER A 67 8.64 8.52 36.28
N THR A 68 8.80 9.79 35.92
CA THR A 68 8.72 10.24 34.52
C THR A 68 9.69 9.48 33.61
N THR A 69 10.89 9.17 34.09
CA THR A 69 11.87 8.35 33.38
C THR A 69 11.36 6.93 33.13
N VAL A 70 10.81 6.27 34.15
CA VAL A 70 10.27 4.91 34.01
C VAL A 70 9.07 4.90 33.07
N ALA A 71 8.16 5.87 33.18
CA ALA A 71 7.05 6.03 32.26
C ALA A 71 7.50 6.26 30.82
N GLY A 72 8.57 7.06 30.62
CA GLY A 72 9.19 7.26 29.30
C GLY A 72 9.78 5.98 28.72
N ILE A 73 10.46 5.16 29.53
CA ILE A 73 10.97 3.85 29.12
C ILE A 73 9.82 2.94 28.71
N ILE A 74 8.75 2.88 29.50
CA ILE A 74 7.56 2.07 29.19
C ILE A 74 6.94 2.53 27.85
N ALA A 75 6.81 3.84 27.62
CA ALA A 75 6.30 4.36 26.36
C ALA A 75 7.18 3.97 25.16
N ALA A 76 8.51 4.03 25.31
CA ALA A 76 9.45 3.59 24.27
C ALA A 76 9.34 2.09 23.99
N VAL A 77 9.18 1.26 25.01
CA VAL A 77 8.93 -0.18 24.86
C VAL A 77 7.62 -0.42 24.10
N MET A 78 6.55 0.29 24.45
CA MET A 78 5.26 0.20 23.76
C MET A 78 5.35 0.59 22.27
N ALA A 79 6.12 1.62 21.93
CA ALA A 79 6.35 1.99 20.54
C ALA A 79 7.01 0.85 19.74
N ASN A 80 7.99 0.16 20.33
CA ASN A 80 8.62 -1.00 19.71
C ASN A 80 7.65 -2.19 19.60
N ILE A 81 6.79 -2.40 20.60
CA ILE A 81 5.73 -3.43 20.54
C ILE A 81 4.79 -3.17 19.35
N ILE A 82 4.36 -1.92 19.14
CA ILE A 82 3.51 -1.55 18.00
C ILE A 82 4.23 -1.82 16.67
N LEU A 83 5.52 -1.53 16.59
CA LEU A 83 6.34 -1.87 15.42
C LEU A 83 6.36 -3.38 15.16
N PHE A 84 6.57 -4.21 16.19
CA PHE A 84 6.50 -5.66 16.04
C PHE A 84 5.10 -6.13 15.62
N LEU A 85 4.04 -5.55 16.17
CA LEU A 85 2.66 -5.85 15.77
C LEU A 85 2.40 -5.48 14.30
N TYR A 86 2.94 -4.36 13.83
CA TYR A 86 2.86 -3.95 12.43
C TYR A 86 3.52 -4.98 11.51
N ILE A 87 4.73 -5.41 11.82
CA ILE A 87 5.45 -6.44 11.05
C ILE A 87 4.68 -7.77 11.07
N TYR A 88 4.15 -8.16 12.23
CA TYR A 88 3.38 -9.39 12.37
C TYR A 88 2.09 -9.36 11.52
N VAL A 89 1.35 -8.25 11.54
CA VAL A 89 0.15 -8.08 10.71
C VAL A 89 0.50 -8.09 9.23
N ALA A 90 1.57 -7.40 8.82
CA ALA A 90 2.04 -7.42 7.43
C ALA A 90 2.41 -8.83 6.95
N TRP A 91 2.98 -9.66 7.84
CA TRP A 91 3.27 -11.06 7.52
C TRP A 91 2.00 -11.93 7.38
N GLN A 92 0.97 -11.67 8.19
CA GLN A 92 -0.32 -12.36 8.05
C GLN A 92 -1.04 -11.94 6.77
N GLU A 93 -0.97 -10.67 6.38
CA GLU A 93 -1.51 -10.17 5.11
C GLU A 93 -0.89 -10.86 3.90
N ASP A 94 0.44 -11.02 3.87
CA ASP A 94 1.13 -11.71 2.76
C ASP A 94 0.69 -13.18 2.66
N LYS A 95 0.32 -13.84 3.77
CA LYS A 95 -0.24 -15.20 3.73
C LYS A 95 -1.66 -15.23 3.20
N GLU A 96 -2.53 -14.35 3.72
CA GLU A 96 -3.93 -14.27 3.29
C GLU A 96 -4.05 -13.95 1.79
N GLU A 97 -3.22 -13.05 1.27
CA GLU A 97 -3.17 -12.71 -0.15
C GLU A 97 -2.75 -13.91 -1.02
N ARG A 98 -1.75 -14.69 -0.59
CA ARG A 98 -1.32 -15.92 -1.30
C ARG A 98 -2.39 -17.00 -1.30
N GLU A 99 -3.11 -17.18 -0.20
CA GLU A 99 -4.20 -18.15 -0.10
C GLU A 99 -5.41 -17.72 -0.95
N ALA A 100 -5.77 -16.44 -0.90
CA ALA A 100 -6.82 -15.86 -1.73
C ALA A 100 -6.50 -16.00 -3.22
N ASP A 101 -5.27 -15.69 -3.65
CA ASP A 101 -4.84 -15.86 -5.03
C ASP A 101 -4.80 -17.33 -5.46
N ALA A 102 -4.38 -18.24 -4.58
CA ALA A 102 -4.42 -19.67 -4.86
C ALA A 102 -5.87 -20.19 -5.03
N ALA A 103 -6.81 -19.71 -4.22
CA ALA A 103 -8.23 -20.04 -4.33
C ALA A 103 -8.84 -19.49 -5.63
N ARG A 104 -8.56 -18.23 -5.98
CA ARG A 104 -9.01 -17.61 -7.23
C ARG A 104 -8.50 -18.34 -8.47
N ARG A 105 -7.24 -18.78 -8.45
CA ARG A 105 -6.63 -19.58 -9.53
C ARG A 105 -7.25 -20.98 -9.66
N LYS A 106 -7.72 -21.60 -8.58
CA LYS A 106 -8.42 -22.91 -8.63
C LYS A 106 -9.83 -22.76 -9.20
N GLY A 107 -10.59 -21.74 -8.78
CA GLY A 107 -11.94 -21.48 -9.29
C GLY A 107 -11.97 -21.15 -10.78
N ALA A 108 -11.02 -20.36 -11.27
CA ALA A 108 -10.92 -20.00 -12.68
C ALA A 108 -10.54 -21.17 -13.62
N LYS A 109 -10.04 -22.29 -13.08
CA LYS A 109 -9.72 -23.50 -13.85
C LYS A 109 -10.84 -24.54 -13.84
N ALA A 110 -11.89 -24.34 -13.05
CA ALA A 110 -13.01 -25.26 -12.89
C ALA A 110 -14.29 -24.82 -13.63
N GLN A 111 -14.26 -23.66 -14.30
CA GLN A 111 -15.24 -23.21 -15.30
C GLN A 111 -14.60 -23.28 -16.69
#